data_AF-A0A7C5QT63-F1
#
_entry.id   AF-A0A7C5QT63-F1
#
_cell.length_a   1.000
_cell.length_b   1.000
_cell.length_c   1.000
_cell.angle_alpha   90.00
_cell.angle_beta   90.00
_cell.angle_gamma   90.00
#
_symmetry.space_group_name_H-M   'P 1'
#
loop_
_entity.id
_entity.type
_entity.pdbx_description
1 polymer ?
#
loop_
_entity_poly.entity_id
_entity_poly.type
_entity_poly.pdbx_seq_one_letter_code
_entity_poly.pdbx_strand_id
1 'polypeptide(L)'
;MKPLIALLTIALLSALPAGAARAHEFRIVLLVPSAAQAEARNAFLLASSERDSHPDETSEGHLGGVDSQLEIVAPGARLPPTDIAVMAGRSRPPALPGSVWLVLPDLVSQAARTRILGAGPGGFSARFKARYGTAPGPDATRIYIAARLVDIAVRAHDGVASRPEMEAAILPWLAPQ
;
A
#
# COMPACT_ATOMS: atom_id res chain seq x y z
N MET A 1 56.05 5.70 -44.51
CA MET A 1 54.99 6.65 -44.09
C MET A 1 53.79 5.80 -43.65
N LYS A 2 53.49 5.76 -42.35
CA LYS A 2 52.49 4.86 -41.75
C LYS A 2 51.09 5.52 -41.77
N PRO A 3 50.01 4.75 -42.00
CA PRO A 3 48.65 5.29 -42.09
C PRO A 3 48.14 5.72 -40.70
N LEU A 4 47.56 6.92 -40.60
CA LEU A 4 46.91 7.37 -39.39
C LEU A 4 45.58 6.63 -39.22
N ILE A 5 45.49 6.00 -38.06
CA ILE A 5 44.41 5.16 -37.55
C ILE A 5 43.13 5.99 -37.38
N ALA A 6 42.00 5.41 -37.80
CA ALA A 6 40.66 5.96 -37.61
C ALA A 6 40.39 6.20 -36.12
N LEU A 7 40.13 7.45 -35.75
CA LEU A 7 39.71 7.84 -34.41
C LEU A 7 38.18 7.76 -34.34
N LEU A 8 37.65 6.57 -34.03
CA LEU A 8 36.28 6.39 -33.56
C LEU A 8 36.35 6.03 -32.08
N THR A 9 36.32 7.04 -31.21
CA THR A 9 36.07 6.83 -29.78
C THR A 9 34.88 7.70 -29.41
N ILE A 10 33.70 7.08 -29.44
CA ILE A 10 32.47 7.64 -28.89
C ILE A 10 32.68 7.80 -27.38
N ALA A 11 33.04 9.00 -26.96
CA ALA A 11 32.90 9.43 -25.58
C ALA A 11 31.45 9.88 -25.39
N LEU A 12 30.55 8.91 -25.20
CA LEU A 12 29.25 9.17 -24.59
C LEU A 12 29.19 8.41 -23.27
N LEU A 13 30.05 8.85 -22.35
CA LEU A 13 29.80 8.68 -20.93
C LEU A 13 28.70 9.69 -20.59
N SER A 14 27.45 9.38 -20.95
CA SER A 14 26.30 10.02 -20.34
C SER A 14 26.43 9.77 -18.85
N ALA A 15 26.83 10.81 -18.13
CA ALA A 15 26.69 10.90 -16.69
C ALA A 15 25.21 10.64 -16.39
N LEU A 16 24.87 9.39 -16.11
CA LEU A 16 23.67 9.09 -15.36
C LEU A 16 23.86 9.89 -14.05
N PRO A 17 22.98 10.85 -13.74
CA PRO A 17 23.03 11.47 -12.42
C PRO A 17 23.01 10.34 -11.39
N ALA A 18 23.96 10.36 -10.46
CA ALA A 18 23.91 9.54 -9.26
C ALA A 18 22.54 9.81 -8.61
N GLY A 19 21.64 8.85 -8.73
CA GLY A 19 20.19 9.07 -8.61
C GLY A 19 19.35 8.11 -9.45
N ALA A 20 19.96 7.32 -10.35
CA ALA A 20 19.33 6.16 -10.97
C ALA A 20 19.09 5.03 -9.95
N ALA A 21 18.02 5.18 -9.17
CA ALA A 21 17.04 4.16 -8.77
C ALA A 21 15.98 4.87 -7.90
N ARG A 22 14.94 5.46 -8.53
CA ARG A 22 13.69 5.73 -7.81
C ARG A 22 13.01 4.38 -7.58
N ALA A 23 13.39 3.69 -6.52
CA ALA A 23 12.60 2.57 -6.02
C ALA A 23 11.29 3.18 -5.51
N HIS A 24 10.24 3.06 -6.32
CA HIS A 24 8.89 3.50 -5.99
C HIS A 24 8.32 2.47 -5.01
N GLU A 25 8.80 2.48 -3.77
CA GLU A 25 8.33 1.60 -2.71
C GLU A 25 7.95 2.37 -1.45
N PHE A 26 6.99 1.86 -0.70
CA PHE A 26 6.70 2.35 0.65
C PHE A 26 6.46 1.20 1.63
N ARG A 27 6.81 1.44 2.89
CA ARG A 27 6.62 0.48 3.98
C ARG A 27 5.30 0.72 4.67
N ILE A 28 4.51 -0.35 4.75
CA ILE A 28 3.23 -0.37 5.44
C ILE A 28 3.35 -1.28 6.65
N VAL A 29 2.98 -0.75 7.81
CA VAL A 29 2.78 -1.56 9.00
C VAL A 29 1.30 -1.72 9.29
N LEU A 30 0.85 -2.97 9.44
CA LEU A 30 -0.47 -3.28 9.97
C LEU A 30 -0.38 -3.54 11.48
N LEU A 31 -1.08 -2.73 12.26
CA LEU A 31 -1.25 -2.91 13.70
C LEU A 31 -2.49 -3.78 13.93
N VAL A 32 -2.28 -5.08 14.11
CA VAL A 32 -3.34 -6.10 14.15
C VAL A 32 -3.09 -7.09 15.28
N PRO A 33 -4.11 -7.46 16.09
CA PRO A 33 -3.97 -8.49 17.11
C PRO A 33 -3.38 -9.78 16.54
N SER A 34 -2.49 -10.46 17.29
CA SER A 34 -1.75 -11.64 16.81
C SER A 34 -2.64 -12.71 16.18
N ALA A 35 -3.82 -12.95 16.77
CA ALA A 35 -4.79 -13.93 16.29
C ALA A 35 -5.38 -13.60 14.90
N ALA A 36 -5.35 -12.35 14.47
CA ALA A 36 -5.90 -11.88 13.20
C ALA A 36 -4.84 -11.57 12.13
N GLN A 37 -3.55 -11.71 12.43
CA GLN A 37 -2.46 -11.29 11.53
C GLN A 37 -2.43 -12.06 10.21
N ALA A 38 -2.66 -13.38 10.24
CA ALA A 38 -2.69 -14.19 9.02
C ALA A 38 -3.83 -13.75 8.10
N GLU A 39 -5.00 -13.46 8.66
CA GLU A 39 -6.16 -13.03 7.90
C GLU A 39 -5.99 -11.61 7.34
N ALA A 40 -5.42 -10.71 8.15
CA ALA A 40 -5.04 -9.37 7.75
C ALA A 40 -4.05 -9.39 6.57
N ARG A 41 -3.02 -10.25 6.63
CA ARG A 41 -2.09 -10.45 5.50
C ARG A 41 -2.86 -10.85 4.25
N ASN A 42 -3.72 -11.86 4.35
CA ASN A 42 -4.50 -12.34 3.22
C ASN A 42 -5.39 -11.24 2.61
N ALA A 43 -5.98 -10.39 3.44
CA ALA A 43 -6.81 -9.28 3.00
C ALA A 43 -6.00 -8.20 2.29
N PHE A 44 -4.81 -7.89 2.81
CA PHE A 44 -3.87 -6.97 2.19
C PHE A 44 -3.43 -7.50 0.81
N LEU A 45 -2.96 -8.74 0.75
CA LEU A 45 -2.50 -9.39 -0.49
C LEU A 45 -3.61 -9.48 -1.54
N LEU A 46 -4.85 -9.72 -1.12
CA LEU A 46 -5.98 -9.68 -2.04
C LEU A 46 -6.18 -8.27 -2.61
N ALA A 47 -6.20 -7.25 -1.76
CA ALA A 47 -6.37 -5.86 -2.19
C ALA A 47 -5.26 -5.38 -3.12
N SER A 48 -4.00 -5.76 -2.86
CA SER A 48 -2.84 -5.39 -3.67
C SER A 48 -2.83 -6.12 -5.02
N SER A 49 -3.26 -7.38 -5.06
CA SER A 49 -3.34 -8.14 -6.33
C SER A 49 -4.45 -7.70 -7.30
N GLU A 50 -5.52 -7.07 -6.80
CA GLU A 50 -6.71 -6.78 -7.62
C GLU A 50 -6.51 -5.69 -8.68
N ARG A 51 -5.43 -4.93 -8.56
CA ARG A 51 -5.06 -3.87 -9.51
C ARG A 51 -3.55 -3.83 -9.76
N ASP A 52 -2.92 -4.98 -9.57
CA ASP A 52 -1.51 -5.16 -9.86
C ASP A 52 -1.31 -5.23 -11.39
N SER A 53 -0.34 -4.47 -11.89
CA SER A 53 -0.03 -4.39 -13.33
C SER A 53 1.20 -5.24 -13.71
N HIS A 54 1.98 -5.78 -12.76
CA HIS A 54 3.24 -6.47 -13.07
C HIS A 54 3.43 -7.77 -12.26
N PRO A 55 3.36 -8.96 -12.91
CA PRO A 55 3.47 -10.25 -12.24
C PRO A 55 4.91 -10.67 -11.86
N ASP A 56 5.95 -9.94 -12.27
CA ASP A 56 7.35 -10.35 -12.17
C ASP A 56 8.20 -9.51 -11.16
N GLU A 57 7.56 -8.75 -10.27
CA GLU A 57 8.23 -7.88 -9.28
C GLU A 57 8.23 -8.48 -7.85
N THR A 58 9.29 -8.26 -7.07
CA THR A 58 9.54 -8.90 -5.75
C THR A 58 8.91 -8.16 -4.56
N SER A 59 7.62 -7.82 -4.67
CA SER A 59 6.88 -6.99 -3.71
C SER A 59 5.67 -7.76 -3.15
N GLU A 60 5.20 -7.43 -1.93
CA GLU A 60 3.97 -8.00 -1.36
C GLU A 60 2.69 -7.36 -2.01
N GLY A 61 2.89 -6.71 -3.16
CA GLY A 61 1.91 -6.27 -4.14
C GLY A 61 1.97 -4.76 -4.43
N HIS A 62 1.25 -4.33 -5.46
CA HIS A 62 1.27 -2.94 -5.94
C HIS A 62 0.00 -2.20 -5.53
N LEU A 63 0.11 -1.30 -4.55
CA LEU A 63 -0.99 -0.40 -4.24
C LEU A 63 -0.78 0.91 -5.01
N GLY A 64 -1.75 1.26 -5.84
CA GLY A 64 -1.68 2.45 -6.68
C GLY A 64 -0.63 2.39 -7.81
N GLY A 65 -0.06 1.20 -8.09
CA GLY A 65 1.01 1.01 -9.07
C GLY A 65 2.42 1.21 -8.52
N VAL A 66 2.57 1.19 -7.19
CA VAL A 66 3.82 1.39 -6.46
C VAL A 66 4.03 0.20 -5.51
N ASP A 67 5.28 -0.21 -5.33
CA ASP A 67 5.63 -1.34 -4.48
C ASP A 67 5.29 -1.09 -3.01
N SER A 68 4.80 -2.13 -2.35
CA SER A 68 4.51 -2.08 -0.92
C SER A 68 5.24 -3.17 -0.15
N GLN A 69 6.01 -2.75 0.86
CA GLN A 69 6.63 -3.66 1.81
C GLN A 69 5.73 -3.79 3.04
N LEU A 70 5.23 -5.00 3.28
CA LEU A 70 4.28 -5.27 4.35
C LEU A 70 4.96 -5.84 5.60
N GLU A 71 4.80 -5.16 6.73
CA GLU A 71 5.06 -5.71 8.05
C GLU A 71 3.78 -5.73 8.89
N ILE A 72 3.62 -6.77 9.71
CA ILE A 72 2.46 -6.92 10.58
C ILE A 72 2.96 -7.09 12.00
N VAL A 73 2.49 -6.23 12.89
CA VAL A 73 2.90 -6.23 14.29
C VAL A 73 1.69 -6.17 15.20
N ALA A 74 1.84 -6.69 16.42
CA ALA A 74 0.81 -6.58 17.43
C ALA A 74 0.66 -5.11 17.89
N PRO A 75 -0.54 -4.65 18.28
CA PRO A 75 -0.71 -3.33 18.87
C PRO A 75 0.21 -3.15 20.09
N GLY A 76 0.91 -2.01 20.15
CA GLY A 76 1.88 -1.71 21.20
C GLY A 76 3.29 -2.24 20.98
N ALA A 77 3.54 -2.99 19.91
CA ALA A 77 4.89 -3.34 19.50
C ALA A 77 5.68 -2.10 19.05
N ARG A 78 7.01 -2.17 19.14
CA ARG A 78 7.88 -1.17 18.52
C ARG A 78 7.72 -1.25 17.01
N LEU A 79 7.49 -0.09 16.38
CA LEU A 79 7.33 -0.03 14.93
C LEU A 79 8.70 -0.08 14.23
N PRO A 80 8.80 -0.80 13.10
CA PRO A 80 9.91 -0.68 12.17
C PRO A 80 9.91 0.72 11.51
N PRO A 81 10.95 1.07 10.74
CA PRO A 81 10.84 2.18 9.78
C PRO A 81 9.58 2.01 8.92
N THR A 82 8.71 3.02 8.93
CA THR A 82 7.34 2.94 8.40
C THR A 82 7.00 4.25 7.70
N ASP A 83 6.34 4.17 6.54
CA ASP A 83 5.77 5.33 5.86
C ASP A 83 4.27 5.44 6.16
N ILE A 84 3.58 4.30 6.18
CA ILE A 84 2.14 4.19 6.41
C ILE A 84 1.86 3.20 7.54
N ALA A 85 1.15 3.65 8.57
CA ALA A 85 0.62 2.79 9.62
C ALA A 85 -0.88 2.59 9.42
N VAL A 86 -1.33 1.35 9.37
CA VAL A 86 -2.75 0.99 9.34
C VAL A 86 -3.12 0.43 10.71
N MET A 87 -4.13 1.01 11.34
CA MET A 87 -4.66 0.49 12.61
C MET A 87 -6.00 -0.21 12.40
N ALA A 88 -5.98 -1.54 12.50
CA ALA A 88 -7.22 -2.32 12.59
C ALA A 88 -7.70 -2.29 14.05
N GLY A 89 -8.68 -1.44 14.36
CA GLY A 89 -9.23 -1.40 15.72
C GLY A 89 -9.52 0.01 16.22
N ARG A 90 -10.16 0.08 17.38
CA ARG A 90 -10.36 1.31 18.16
C ARG A 90 -9.33 1.46 19.29
N SER A 91 -8.20 0.78 19.19
CA SER A 91 -7.11 0.95 20.15
C SER A 91 -6.57 2.38 20.10
N ARG A 92 -6.03 2.88 21.21
CA ARG A 92 -5.31 4.15 21.21
C ARG A 92 -4.17 4.05 20.19
N PRO A 93 -4.05 4.98 19.22
CA PRO A 93 -2.94 4.95 18.27
C PRO A 93 -1.61 5.06 19.03
N PRO A 94 -0.58 4.29 18.64
CA PRO A 94 0.76 4.49 19.20
C PRO A 94 1.22 5.91 18.87
N ALA A 95 2.18 6.42 19.64
CA ALA A 95 2.89 7.62 19.23
C ALA A 95 3.66 7.31 17.95
N LEU A 96 3.24 7.92 16.85
CA LEU A 96 3.88 7.80 15.55
C LEU A 96 4.75 9.04 15.30
N PRO A 97 5.91 8.88 14.62
CA PRO A 97 6.60 10.03 14.05
C PRO A 97 5.65 10.83 13.15
N GLY A 98 5.79 12.17 13.15
CA GLY A 98 4.93 13.04 12.33
C GLY A 98 5.03 12.79 10.82
N SER A 99 6.07 12.11 10.36
CA SER A 99 6.23 11.68 8.97
C SER A 99 5.37 10.48 8.58
N VAL A 100 4.87 9.69 9.55
CA VAL A 100 4.07 8.50 9.28
C VAL A 100 2.62 8.89 9.03
N TRP A 101 2.05 8.39 7.94
CA TRP A 101 0.62 8.53 7.67
C TRP A 101 -0.17 7.43 8.39
N LEU A 102 -1.09 7.82 9.27
CA LEU A 102 -1.97 6.89 9.97
C LEU A 102 -3.30 6.73 9.22
N VAL A 103 -3.58 5.51 8.77
CA VAL A 103 -4.85 5.15 8.13
C VAL A 103 -5.76 4.46 9.13
N LEU A 104 -6.95 5.04 9.32
CA LEU A 104 -7.99 4.57 10.24
C LEU A 104 -9.22 4.10 9.44
N PRO A 105 -9.30 2.81 9.06
CA PRO A 105 -10.41 2.30 8.23
C PRO A 105 -11.79 2.41 8.91
N ASP A 106 -11.83 2.60 10.23
CA ASP A 106 -13.06 2.83 10.99
C ASP A 106 -13.68 4.22 10.76
N LEU A 107 -12.92 5.18 10.25
CA LEU A 107 -13.41 6.53 9.93
C LEU A 107 -14.07 6.60 8.54
N VAL A 108 -14.02 5.52 7.75
CA VAL A 108 -14.63 5.47 6.43
C VAL A 108 -16.15 5.49 6.54
N SER A 109 -16.80 6.37 5.77
CA SER A 109 -18.26 6.50 5.77
C SER A 109 -18.94 5.19 5.36
N GLN A 110 -20.16 4.94 5.83
CA GLN A 110 -20.88 3.71 5.49
C GLN A 110 -21.08 3.56 3.97
N ALA A 111 -21.34 4.65 3.26
CA ALA A 111 -21.47 4.64 1.80
C ALA A 111 -20.14 4.23 1.12
N ALA A 112 -19.01 4.81 1.57
CA ALA A 112 -17.69 4.45 1.07
C ALA A 112 -17.32 3.00 1.39
N ARG A 113 -17.64 2.49 2.59
CA ARG A 113 -17.45 1.08 2.95
C ARG A 113 -18.18 0.16 1.99
N THR A 114 -19.46 0.42 1.72
CA THR A 114 -20.26 -0.36 0.76
C THR A 114 -19.64 -0.35 -0.63
N ARG A 115 -19.17 0.81 -1.10
CA ARG A 115 -18.50 0.94 -2.41
C ARG A 115 -17.19 0.16 -2.47
N ILE A 116 -16.35 0.27 -1.43
CA ILE A 116 -15.03 -0.37 -1.38
C ILE A 116 -15.16 -1.90 -1.29
N LEU A 117 -16.05 -2.39 -0.43
CA LEU A 117 -16.25 -3.82 -0.22
C LEU A 117 -16.99 -4.46 -1.40
N GLY A 118 -17.88 -3.72 -2.05
CA GLY A 118 -18.79 -4.27 -3.05
C GLY A 118 -19.76 -5.29 -2.45
N ALA A 119 -20.65 -5.82 -3.27
CA ALA A 119 -21.65 -6.80 -2.88
C ALA A 119 -21.71 -7.98 -3.86
N GLY A 120 -22.32 -9.07 -3.43
CA GLY A 120 -22.56 -10.25 -4.28
C GLY A 120 -21.28 -11.03 -4.63
N PRO A 121 -21.35 -11.86 -5.69
CA PRO A 121 -20.26 -12.77 -6.09
C PRO A 121 -18.95 -12.06 -6.44
N GLY A 122 -19.04 -10.80 -6.87
CA GLY A 122 -17.88 -9.98 -7.19
C GLY A 122 -17.41 -9.09 -6.05
N GLY A 123 -17.96 -9.20 -4.83
CA GLY A 123 -17.55 -8.40 -3.66
C GLY A 123 -16.40 -9.02 -2.86
N PHE A 124 -15.78 -8.22 -1.99
CA PHE A 124 -14.61 -8.60 -1.18
C PHE A 124 -14.81 -9.94 -0.45
N SER A 125 -15.92 -10.12 0.26
CA SER A 125 -16.17 -11.34 1.04
C SER A 125 -16.20 -12.60 0.16
N ALA A 126 -16.84 -12.50 -1.02
CA ALA A 126 -16.91 -13.61 -1.97
C ALA A 126 -15.53 -13.94 -2.55
N ARG A 127 -14.76 -12.93 -2.97
CA ARG A 127 -13.41 -13.11 -3.53
C ARG A 127 -12.41 -13.62 -2.49
N PHE A 128 -12.48 -13.11 -1.27
CA PHE A 128 -11.66 -13.57 -0.15
C PHE A 128 -11.93 -15.04 0.16
N LYS A 129 -13.21 -15.43 0.26
CA LYS A 129 -13.59 -16.83 0.46
C LYS A 129 -13.17 -17.72 -0.70
N ALA A 130 -13.30 -17.26 -1.94
CA ALA A 130 -12.86 -18.02 -3.11
C ALA A 130 -11.35 -18.28 -3.09
N ARG A 131 -10.54 -17.31 -2.62
CA ARG A 131 -9.07 -17.43 -2.59
C ARG A 131 -8.55 -18.18 -1.36
N TYR A 132 -9.14 -17.98 -0.19
CA TYR A 132 -8.59 -18.45 1.10
C TYR A 132 -9.49 -19.48 1.81
N GLY A 133 -10.60 -19.89 1.22
CA GLY A 133 -11.48 -20.95 1.71
C GLY A 133 -12.42 -20.57 2.86
N THR A 134 -12.24 -19.40 3.48
CA THR A 134 -13.07 -18.91 4.59
C THR A 134 -13.59 -17.49 4.35
N ALA A 135 -14.72 -17.13 4.96
CA ALA A 135 -15.19 -15.75 4.94
C ALA A 135 -14.23 -14.84 5.77
N PRO A 136 -14.02 -13.58 5.36
CA PRO A 136 -13.15 -12.67 6.09
C PRO A 136 -13.81 -12.21 7.40
N GLY A 137 -13.00 -12.12 8.45
CA GLY A 137 -13.33 -11.53 9.73
C GLY A 137 -13.28 -10.00 9.74
N PRO A 138 -13.56 -9.40 10.92
CA PRO A 138 -13.62 -7.94 11.06
C PRO A 138 -12.29 -7.23 10.77
N ASP A 139 -11.16 -7.78 11.22
CA ASP A 139 -9.85 -7.17 11.02
C ASP A 139 -9.40 -7.28 9.57
N ALA A 140 -9.60 -8.43 8.92
CA ALA A 140 -9.40 -8.58 7.48
C ALA A 140 -10.22 -7.59 6.67
N THR A 141 -11.48 -7.35 7.06
CA THR A 141 -12.33 -6.34 6.41
C THR A 141 -11.76 -4.93 6.56
N ARG A 142 -11.26 -4.56 7.75
CA ARG A 142 -10.63 -3.25 8.00
C ARG A 142 -9.35 -3.09 7.19
N ILE A 143 -8.52 -4.11 7.14
CA ILE A 143 -7.26 -4.09 6.39
C ILE A 143 -7.52 -3.99 4.89
N TYR A 144 -8.49 -4.73 4.36
CA TYR A 144 -8.86 -4.58 2.96
C TYR A 144 -9.32 -3.15 2.67
N ILE A 145 -10.18 -2.55 3.51
CA ILE A 145 -10.60 -1.15 3.34
C ILE A 145 -9.39 -0.20 3.36
N ALA A 146 -8.49 -0.37 4.32
CA ALA A 146 -7.31 0.48 4.44
C ALA A 146 -6.38 0.35 3.22
N ALA A 147 -6.11 -0.87 2.75
CA ALA A 147 -5.31 -1.10 1.55
C ALA A 147 -5.95 -0.43 0.31
N ARG A 148 -7.29 -0.49 0.19
CA ARG A 148 -8.01 0.20 -0.89
C ARG A 148 -7.92 1.72 -0.78
N LEU A 149 -7.95 2.30 0.42
CA LEU A 149 -7.72 3.74 0.61
C LEU A 149 -6.31 4.15 0.22
N VAL A 150 -5.31 3.35 0.59
CA VAL A 150 -3.91 3.58 0.19
C VAL A 150 -3.77 3.51 -1.33
N ASP A 151 -4.33 2.49 -1.99
CA ASP A 151 -4.37 2.41 -3.47
C ASP A 151 -5.01 3.66 -4.10
N ILE A 152 -6.13 4.13 -3.56
CA ILE A 152 -6.80 5.36 -4.04
C ILE A 152 -5.90 6.59 -3.88
N ALA A 153 -5.28 6.76 -2.71
CA ALA A 153 -4.44 7.91 -2.41
C ALA A 153 -3.18 7.94 -3.27
N VAL A 154 -2.47 6.80 -3.38
CA VAL A 154 -1.22 6.67 -4.14
C VAL A 154 -1.47 6.85 -5.63
N ARG A 155 -2.54 6.25 -6.17
CA ARG A 155 -2.89 6.35 -7.60
C ARG A 155 -3.32 7.75 -8.02
N ALA A 156 -3.89 8.55 -7.11
CA ALA A 156 -4.30 9.92 -7.42
C ALA A 156 -3.12 10.83 -7.82
N HIS A 157 -1.88 10.41 -7.54
CA HIS A 157 -0.66 11.20 -7.73
C HIS A 157 0.44 10.41 -8.46
N ASP A 158 0.06 9.42 -9.26
CA ASP A 158 0.99 8.58 -10.03
C ASP A 158 2.15 7.99 -9.20
N GLY A 159 1.86 7.67 -7.93
CA GLY A 159 2.84 7.08 -7.03
C GLY A 159 3.80 8.05 -6.34
N VAL A 160 3.67 9.35 -6.57
CA VAL A 160 4.53 10.39 -5.98
C VAL A 160 3.65 11.39 -5.22
N ALA A 161 3.37 11.11 -3.96
CA ALA A 161 2.55 11.99 -3.12
C ALA A 161 3.23 12.30 -1.78
N SER A 162 3.12 13.54 -1.34
CA SER A 162 3.33 13.93 0.04
C SER A 162 2.18 13.46 0.93
N ARG A 163 2.40 13.38 2.24
CA ARG A 163 1.36 13.01 3.20
C ARG A 163 0.10 13.88 3.10
N PRO A 164 0.16 15.23 3.05
CA PRO A 164 -1.04 16.06 2.90
C PRO A 164 -1.84 15.75 1.63
N GLU A 165 -1.16 15.42 0.53
CA GLU A 165 -1.80 15.06 -0.74
C GLU A 165 -2.50 13.70 -0.66
N MET A 166 -1.91 12.72 0.04
CA MET A 166 -2.55 11.43 0.32
C MET A 166 -3.78 11.59 1.23
N GLU A 167 -3.67 12.41 2.28
CA GLU A 167 -4.78 12.70 3.19
C GLU A 167 -5.93 13.39 2.45
N ALA A 168 -5.63 14.40 1.62
CA ALA A 168 -6.63 15.10 0.82
C ALA A 168 -7.37 14.16 -0.15
N ALA A 169 -6.66 13.21 -0.76
CA ALA A 169 -7.25 12.25 -1.70
C ALA A 169 -8.29 11.32 -1.03
N ILE A 170 -8.16 11.04 0.27
CA ILE A 170 -9.09 10.16 0.98
C ILE A 170 -10.21 10.91 1.73
N LEU A 171 -10.13 12.24 1.87
CA LEU A 171 -11.18 13.04 2.55
C LEU A 171 -12.60 12.72 2.06
N PRO A 172 -12.88 12.58 0.75
CA PRO A 172 -14.23 12.26 0.26
C PRO A 172 -14.77 10.88 0.70
N TRP A 173 -13.91 10.01 1.22
CA TRP A 173 -14.24 8.65 1.64
C TRP A 173 -14.56 8.56 3.14
N LEU A 174 -14.14 9.56 3.91
CA LEU A 174 -14.32 9.59 5.35
C LEU A 174 -15.75 10.05 5.72
N ALA A 175 -16.21 9.66 6.91
CA ALA A 175 -17.41 10.24 7.48
C ALA A 175 -17.19 11.74 7.78
N PRO A 176 -18.21 12.60 7.63
CA PRO A 176 -18.12 13.96 8.12
C PRO A 176 -17.79 13.94 9.62
N GLN A 177 -16.80 14.73 10.02
CA GLN A 177 -16.36 14.90 11.41
C GLN A 177 -17.33 15.81 12.17
#